data_AF-A0A8T5W846-F1
#
_entry.id   AF-A0A8T5W846-F1
#
_cell.length_a   1.000
_cell.length_b   1.000
_cell.length_c   1.000
_cell.angle_alpha   90.00
_cell.angle_beta   90.00
_cell.angle_gamma   90.00
#
_symmetry.space_group_name_H-M   'P 1'
#
loop_
_entity.id
_entity.type
_entity.pdbx_description
1 polymer ?
#
loop_
_entity_poly.entity_id
_entity_poly.type
_entity_poly.pdbx_seq_one_letter_code
_entity_poly.pdbx_strand_id
1 'polypeptide(L)'
;MRTSWSIGRLFGIDIRIDSSWIIIFAFVTWMLAGYYFPSQYANWPLWQYLLIGATTSLLFFASVLLHELAHSLVALKQGEEVRSITLFILGGVAEIADEPRKPSREF
;
A
#
# COMPACT_ATOMS: atom_id res chain seq x y z
N MET A 1 15.05 -12.60 -5.28
CA MET A 1 14.33 -13.46 -4.30
C MET A 1 12.99 -12.77 -4.07
N ARG A 2 11.84 -13.38 -4.42
CA ARG A 2 10.54 -12.71 -4.32
C ARG A 2 10.12 -12.68 -2.85
N THR A 3 10.35 -11.58 -2.15
CA THR A 3 10.02 -11.36 -0.73
C THR A 3 8.59 -10.84 -0.52
N SER A 4 7.65 -11.33 -1.35
CA SER A 4 6.24 -10.95 -1.27
C SER A 4 5.42 -12.07 -0.65
N TRP A 5 4.63 -11.71 0.36
CA TRP A 5 3.71 -12.60 1.05
C TRP A 5 2.27 -12.26 0.66
N SER A 6 1.46 -13.28 0.36
CA SER A 6 0.02 -13.08 0.14
C SER A 6 -0.69 -12.93 1.49
N ILE A 7 -1.46 -11.85 1.64
CA ILE A 7 -2.17 -11.56 2.90
C ILE A 7 -3.65 -11.90 2.78
N GLY A 8 -4.17 -11.99 1.55
CA GLY A 8 -5.55 -12.35 1.29
C GLY A 8 -5.95 -12.16 -0.17
N ARG A 9 -7.19 -12.58 -0.47
CA ARG A 9 -7.81 -12.41 -1.79
C ARG A 9 -9.08 -11.59 -1.65
N LEU A 10 -9.18 -10.50 -2.40
CA LEU A 10 -10.36 -9.62 -2.42
C LEU A 10 -10.88 -9.49 -3.85
N PHE A 11 -12.18 -9.75 -4.06
CA PHE A 11 -12.82 -9.68 -5.39
C PHE A 11 -12.10 -10.48 -6.49
N GLY A 12 -11.44 -11.59 -6.13
CA GLY A 12 -10.66 -12.42 -7.06
C GLY A 12 -9.23 -11.95 -7.29
N ILE A 13 -8.82 -10.82 -6.72
CA ILE A 13 -7.47 -10.25 -6.81
C ILE A 13 -6.65 -10.67 -5.59
N ASP A 14 -5.48 -11.28 -5.81
CA ASP A 14 -4.56 -11.62 -4.74
C ASP A 14 -3.82 -10.38 -4.25
N ILE A 15 -3.97 -10.04 -2.96
CA ILE A 15 -3.23 -8.94 -2.32
C ILE A 15 -1.94 -9.51 -1.73
N ARG A 16 -0.81 -8.93 -2.16
CA ARG A 16 0.53 -9.30 -1.70
C ARG A 16 1.21 -8.08 -1.07
N ILE A 17 2.00 -8.32 -0.02
CA ILE A 17 2.84 -7.30 0.63
C ILE A 17 4.28 -7.76 0.46
N ASP A 18 5.12 -6.89 -0.12
CA ASP A 18 6.56 -7.10 -0.12
C ASP A 18 7.17 -6.70 1.22
N SER A 19 8.25 -7.36 1.63
CA SER A 19 8.97 -7.07 2.88
C SER A 19 9.45 -5.60 2.97
N SER A 20 9.68 -4.96 1.82
CA SER A 20 10.01 -3.55 1.72
C SER A 20 8.90 -2.62 2.24
N TRP A 21 7.64 -3.07 2.26
CA TRP A 21 6.51 -2.34 2.85
C TRP A 21 6.69 -2.12 4.35
N ILE A 22 7.25 -3.11 5.08
CA ILE A 22 7.48 -2.99 6.52
C ILE A 22 8.50 -1.90 6.80
N ILE A 23 9.52 -1.76 5.95
CA ILE A 23 10.57 -0.75 6.08
C ILE A 23 9.97 0.65 5.92
N ILE A 24 9.16 0.88 4.88
CA ILE A 24 8.53 2.19 4.68
C ILE A 24 7.48 2.47 5.76
N PHE A 25 6.72 1.47 6.20
CA PHE A 25 5.76 1.61 7.29
C PHE A 25 6.45 2.05 8.59
N ALA A 26 7.56 1.40 8.94
CA ALA A 26 8.36 1.77 10.10
C ALA A 26 8.96 3.17 9.96
N PHE A 27 9.47 3.51 8.77
CA PHE A 27 10.03 4.83 8.48
C PHE A 27 9.00 5.96 8.60
N VAL A 28 7.82 5.80 7.98
CA VAL A 28 6.72 6.79 8.07
C VAL A 28 6.24 6.93 9.51
N THR A 29 6.07 5.80 10.21
CA THR A 29 5.68 5.82 11.62
C THR A 29 6.70 6.53 12.49
N TRP A 30 7.99 6.26 12.29
CA TRP A 30 9.07 6.92 13.02
C TRP A 30 9.15 8.41 12.71
N MET A 31 8.98 8.81 11.45
CA MET A 31 8.95 10.22 11.06
C MET A 31 7.78 10.97 11.71
N LEU A 32 6.58 10.38 11.66
CA LEU A 32 5.39 10.95 12.29
C LEU A 32 5.52 11.04 13.81
N ALA A 33 5.91 9.94 14.46
CA ALA A 33 6.00 9.86 15.91
C ALA A 33 7.20 10.61 16.50
N GLY A 34 8.31 10.71 15.76
CA GLY A 34 9.57 11.31 16.23
C GLY A 34 9.71 12.79 15.91
N TYR A 35 9.09 13.27 14.82
CA TYR A 35 9.27 14.65 14.36
C TYR A 35 7.94 15.40 14.27
N TYR A 36 6.98 14.89 13.49
CA TYR A 36 5.75 15.63 13.20
C TYR A 36 4.89 15.83 14.46
N PHE A 37 4.45 14.76 15.11
CA PHE A 37 3.55 14.88 16.26
C PHE A 37 4.18 15.57 17.47
N PRO A 38 5.46 15.32 17.85
CA PRO A 38 6.11 16.09 18.91
C PRO A 38 6.24 17.58 18.61
N SER A 39 6.40 17.97 17.33
CA SER A 39 6.45 19.38 16.93
C SER A 39 5.10 20.10 17.07
N GLN A 40 3.98 19.39 16.92
CA GLN A 40 2.63 19.94 16.99
C GLN A 40 2.02 19.82 18.39
N TYR A 41 2.37 18.76 19.13
CA TYR A 41 1.80 18.42 20.42
C TYR A 41 2.92 18.15 21.44
N ALA A 42 3.50 19.18 22.04
CA ALA A 42 4.73 19.05 22.85
C ALA A 42 4.59 18.24 24.17
N ASN A 43 3.37 17.93 24.62
CA ASN A 43 3.10 17.40 25.97
C ASN A 43 2.57 15.96 26.01
N TRP A 44 2.67 15.21 24.91
CA TRP A 44 2.22 13.82 24.92
C TRP A 44 3.35 12.86 25.33
N PRO A 45 3.02 11.78 26.07
CA PRO A 45 3.97 10.71 26.34
C PRO A 45 4.34 9.96 25.06
N LEU A 46 5.54 9.37 25.03
CA LEU A 46 6.09 8.68 23.86
C LEU A 46 5.15 7.64 23.24
N TRP A 47 4.42 6.88 24.08
CA TRP A 47 3.49 5.86 23.60
C TRP A 47 2.32 6.44 22.79
N GLN A 48 1.89 7.68 23.08
CA GLN A 48 0.84 8.34 22.31
C GLN A 48 1.34 8.72 20.91
N TYR A 49 2.57 9.25 20.80
CA TYR A 49 3.16 9.52 19.49
C TYR A 49 3.33 8.26 18.65
N LEU A 50 3.79 7.16 19.26
CA LEU A 50 3.92 5.89 18.57
C LEU A 50 2.55 5.33 18.13
N LEU A 51 1.54 5.43 18.99
CA LEU A 51 0.19 4.94 18.69
C LEU A 51 -0.47 5.75 17.56
N ILE A 52 -0.46 7.08 17.66
CA ILE A 52 -1.04 7.94 16.63
C ILE A 52 -0.23 7.87 15.33
N GLY A 53 1.11 7.78 15.41
CA GLY A 53 2.00 7.58 14.26
C GLY A 53 1.70 6.28 13.54
N ALA A 54 1.66 5.15 14.25
CA ALA A 54 1.38 3.85 13.67
C ALA A 54 -0.04 3.78 13.08
N THR A 55 -1.03 4.34 13.78
CA THR A 55 -2.42 4.39 13.31
C THR A 55 -2.54 5.24 12.05
N THR A 56 -1.90 6.41 12.01
CA THR A 56 -1.91 7.30 10.85
C THR A 56 -1.23 6.65 9.66
N SER A 57 -0.05 6.04 9.85
CA SER A 57 0.63 5.27 8.81
C SER A 57 -0.25 4.14 8.28
N LEU A 58 -0.91 3.38 9.16
CA LEU A 58 -1.76 2.26 8.77
C LEU A 58 -2.96 2.73 7.93
N LEU A 59 -3.63 3.80 8.36
CA LEU A 59 -4.74 4.39 7.61
C LEU A 59 -4.29 4.95 6.26
N PHE A 60 -3.12 5.57 6.21
CA PHE A 60 -2.53 6.06 4.96
C PHE A 60 -2.30 4.91 3.97
N PHE A 61 -1.63 3.83 4.38
CA PHE A 61 -1.41 2.68 3.50
C PHE A 61 -2.70 1.93 3.15
N ALA A 62 -3.67 1.87 4.07
CA ALA A 62 -4.99 1.32 3.77
C ALA A 62 -5.71 2.15 2.70
N SER A 63 -5.62 3.48 2.75
CA SER A 63 -6.17 4.36 1.72
C SER A 63 -5.51 4.13 0.35
N VAL A 64 -4.19 3.96 0.32
CA VAL A 64 -3.46 3.64 -0.92
C VAL A 64 -3.91 2.29 -1.47
N LEU A 65 -4.01 1.26 -0.63
CA LEU A 65 -4.50 -0.05 -1.06
C LEU A 65 -5.93 0.03 -1.63
N LEU A 66 -6.82 0.78 -0.98
CA LEU A 66 -8.18 0.98 -1.47
C LEU A 66 -8.21 1.74 -2.80
N HIS A 67 -7.32 2.71 -3.00
CA HIS A 67 -7.16 3.43 -4.26
C HIS A 67 -6.76 2.48 -5.41
N GLU A 68 -5.76 1.63 -5.19
CA GLU A 68 -5.32 0.63 -6.18
C GLU A 68 -6.38 -0.44 -6.44
N LEU A 69 -7.14 -0.83 -5.41
CA LEU A 69 -8.25 -1.75 -5.55
C LEU A 69 -9.36 -1.12 -6.41
N ALA A 70 -9.65 0.17 -6.26
CA ALA A 70 -10.63 0.87 -7.08
C ALA A 70 -10.22 0.86 -8.56
N HIS A 71 -8.94 1.13 -8.87
CA HIS A 71 -8.41 1.03 -10.24
C HIS A 71 -8.56 -0.40 -10.79
N SER A 72 -8.22 -1.40 -9.98
CA SER A 72 -8.31 -2.80 -10.38
C SER A 72 -9.76 -3.25 -10.63
N LEU A 73 -10.71 -2.80 -9.81
CA LEU A 73 -12.13 -3.05 -10.01
C LEU A 73 -12.65 -2.37 -11.29
N VAL A 74 -12.17 -1.16 -11.59
CA VAL A 74 -12.50 -0.44 -12.82
C VAL A 74 -11.92 -1.15 -14.06
N ALA A 75 -10.72 -1.73 -13.97
CA ALA A 75 -10.11 -2.54 -15.03
C ALA A 75 -10.88 -3.85 -15.26
N LEU A 76 -11.26 -4.56 -14.19
CA LEU A 76 -12.11 -5.76 -14.27
C LEU A 76 -13.45 -5.48 -14.96
N LYS A 77 -14.07 -4.34 -14.65
CA LYS A 77 -15.32 -3.91 -15.31
C LYS A 77 -15.14 -3.62 -16.80
N GLN A 78 -13.94 -3.21 -17.23
CA GLN A 78 -13.60 -2.97 -18.62
C GLN A 78 -13.16 -4.24 -19.38
N GLY A 79 -13.15 -5.39 -18.70
CA GLY A 79 -12.81 -6.69 -19.29
C GLY A 79 -11.31 -7.03 -19.28
N GLU A 80 -10.50 -6.28 -18.53
CA GLU A 80 -9.06 -6.55 -18.36
C GLU A 80 -8.83 -7.50 -17.17
N GLU A 81 -7.95 -8.49 -17.31
CA GLU A 81 -7.65 -9.47 -16.25
C GLU A 81 -6.63 -8.92 -15.24
N VAL A 82 -7.09 -8.63 -14.01
CA VAL A 82 -6.20 -8.29 -12.88
C VAL A 82 -6.02 -9.51 -11.98
N ARG A 83 -4.81 -10.12 -11.97
CA ARG A 83 -4.53 -11.33 -11.18
C ARG A 83 -3.99 -11.03 -9.77
N SER A 84 -3.19 -9.97 -9.57
CA SER A 84 -2.72 -9.62 -8.21
C SER A 84 -2.33 -8.14 -8.05
N ILE A 85 -2.45 -7.62 -6.82
CA ILE A 85 -1.94 -6.30 -6.41
C ILE A 85 -0.81 -6.55 -5.41
N THR A 86 0.38 -6.02 -5.69
CA THR A 86 1.52 -6.09 -4.76
C THR A 86 1.84 -4.71 -4.20
N LEU A 87 1.68 -4.53 -2.89
CA LEU A 87 2.09 -3.32 -2.18
C LEU A 87 3.63 -3.25 -2.05
N PHE A 88 4.22 -2.20 -2.61
CA PHE A 88 5.65 -1.85 -2.53
C PHE A 88 5.87 -0.50 -1.83
N ILE A 89 7.15 -0.16 -1.59
CA ILE A 89 7.61 1.08 -0.91
C ILE A 89 6.95 2.37 -1.42
N LEU A 90 6.64 2.48 -2.71
CA LEU A 90 6.14 3.71 -3.36
C LEU A 90 4.65 3.65 -3.73
N GLY A 91 3.95 2.54 -3.47
CA GLY A 91 2.58 2.29 -3.94
C GLY A 91 2.33 0.83 -4.27
N GLY A 92 1.07 0.48 -4.56
CA GLY A 92 0.73 -0.85 -5.06
C GLY A 92 1.01 -0.95 -6.55
N VAL A 93 1.83 -1.90 -6.96
CA VAL A 93 1.95 -2.27 -8.37
C VAL A 93 0.96 -3.40 -8.61
N ALA A 94 -0.07 -3.14 -9.42
CA ALA A 94 -0.92 -4.20 -9.95
C ALA A 94 -0.10 -5.02 -10.95
N GLU A 95 0.10 -6.31 -10.66
CA GLU A 95 0.69 -7.26 -11.61
C GLU A 95 -0.44 -7.60 -12.60
N ILE A 96 -0.55 -6.81 -13.67
CA ILE A 96 -1.45 -7.11 -14.80
C ILE A 96 -0.93 -8.38 -15.44
N ALA A 97 -1.84 -9.33 -15.62
CA ALA A 97 -1.49 -10.72 -15.73
C ALA A 97 -0.98 -11.18 -17.10
N ASP A 98 -1.06 -10.28 -18.07
CA ASP A 98 -0.59 -10.48 -19.43
C ASP A 98 0.22 -9.23 -19.83
N GLU A 99 1.44 -9.44 -20.31
CA GLU A 99 2.07 -8.45 -21.19
C GLU A 99 1.07 -8.14 -22.31
N PRO A 100 0.65 -6.88 -22.51
CA PRO A 100 -0.19 -6.55 -23.64
C PRO A 100 0.59 -6.93 -24.91
N ARG A 101 0.10 -7.93 -25.66
CA ARG A 101 0.67 -8.37 -26.95
C ARG A 101 0.69 -7.26 -28.01
N LYS A 102 0.23 -6.04 -27.70
CA LYS A 102 0.24 -4.86 -28.55
C LYS A 102 0.61 -3.60 -27.78
N PRO A 103 1.59 -2.81 -28.25
CA PRO A 103 2.10 -1.59 -27.58
C PRO A 103 1.15 -0.38 -27.63
N SER A 104 -0.13 -0.56 -27.98
CA SER A 104 -1.08 0.54 -28.18
C SER A 104 -2.03 0.78 -27.01
N ARG A 105 -1.76 0.21 -25.82
CA ARG A 105 -2.64 0.29 -24.64
C ARG A 105 -1.86 0.64 -23.36
N GLU A 106 -1.00 1.65 -23.45
CA GLU A 106 -0.29 2.24 -22.30
C GLU A 106 -0.77 3.65 -21.92
N PHE A 107 -1.98 4.06 -22.33
CA PHE A 107 -2.55 5.37 -21.94
C PHE A 107 -3.97 5.23 -21.39
#